data_AF-A0A1B0D2J7-F1
#
_entry.id   AF-A0A1B0D2J7-F1
#
_cell.length_a   1.000
_cell.length_b   1.000
_cell.length_c   1.000
_cell.angle_alpha   90.00
_cell.angle_beta   90.00
_cell.angle_gamma   90.00
#
_symmetry.space_group_name_H-M   'P 1'
#
loop_
_entity.id
_entity.type
_entity.pdbx_description
1 polymer ?
#
loop_
_entity_poly.entity_id
_entity_poly.type
_entity_poly.pdbx_seq_one_letter_code
_entity_poly.pdbx_strand_id
1 'polypeptide(L)'
;MVVDPTEKGAETSAEAQSKKAAKKQAKDAAKAAKKAEHRAAAGKQEDVQEESEDYSAGKYGQPVMIQSAEKFPDRSFVDVSQLIRSVDMEPVWVRGRVHTSRSKGKQCFLILRLHRDTVQCVIAVNDVVSKQMVKFSG
;
A
#
# COMPACT_ATOMS: atom_id res chain seq x y z
N MET A 1 -64.55 -12.56 -57.81
CA MET A 1 -64.20 -11.22 -58.32
C MET A 1 -63.87 -10.35 -57.11
N VAL A 2 -62.75 -9.65 -57.19
CA VAL A 2 -61.90 -9.03 -56.14
C VAL A 2 -62.58 -7.92 -55.32
N VAL A 3 -62.27 -7.82 -54.00
CA VAL A 3 -61.73 -6.63 -53.29
C VAL A 3 -61.32 -6.91 -51.82
N ASP A 4 -60.01 -6.80 -51.54
CA ASP A 4 -59.29 -6.63 -50.25
C ASP A 4 -59.35 -5.14 -49.78
N PRO A 5 -58.97 -4.70 -48.54
CA PRO A 5 -57.69 -5.05 -47.85
C PRO A 5 -57.58 -4.88 -46.30
N THR A 6 -56.34 -5.07 -45.81
CA THR A 6 -55.60 -4.38 -44.71
C THR A 6 -55.28 -5.08 -43.37
N GLU A 7 -53.97 -5.36 -43.22
CA GLU A 7 -53.17 -5.62 -42.02
C GLU A 7 -53.33 -4.53 -40.93
N LYS A 8 -53.31 -4.95 -39.65
CA LYS A 8 -52.71 -4.23 -38.51
C LYS A 8 -52.93 -4.98 -37.18
N GLY A 9 -51.88 -5.57 -36.63
CA GLY A 9 -52.01 -6.23 -35.31
C GLY A 9 -50.73 -6.87 -34.78
N ALA A 10 -49.57 -6.23 -34.87
CA ALA A 10 -48.35 -6.79 -34.27
C ALA A 10 -47.30 -5.78 -33.75
N GLU A 11 -47.48 -4.47 -33.90
CA GLU A 11 -46.34 -3.54 -33.72
C GLU A 11 -46.34 -2.71 -32.41
N THR A 12 -47.38 -2.70 -31.58
CA THR A 12 -47.46 -1.72 -30.47
C THR A 12 -46.87 -2.14 -29.11
N SER A 13 -46.34 -3.37 -28.95
CA SER A 13 -45.82 -3.84 -27.65
C SER A 13 -44.28 -3.84 -27.54
N ALA A 14 -43.56 -3.82 -28.67
CA ALA A 14 -42.09 -3.90 -28.69
C ALA A 14 -41.39 -2.56 -28.37
N GLU A 15 -41.97 -1.43 -28.80
CA GLU A 15 -41.35 -0.10 -28.60
C GLU A 15 -41.46 0.44 -27.17
N ALA A 16 -42.46 0.00 -26.40
CA ALA A 16 -42.65 0.42 -25.02
C ALA A 16 -41.66 -0.24 -24.03
N GLN A 17 -41.19 -1.45 -24.34
CA GLN A 17 -40.19 -2.17 -23.53
C GLN A 17 -38.76 -1.67 -23.81
N SER A 18 -38.47 -1.22 -25.03
CA SER A 18 -37.14 -0.72 -25.45
C SER A 18 -36.74 0.62 -24.78
N LYS A 19 -37.70 1.55 -24.59
CA LYS A 19 -37.41 2.87 -23.98
C LYS A 19 -37.09 2.82 -22.47
N LYS A 20 -37.60 1.82 -21.73
CA LYS A 20 -37.30 1.64 -20.29
C LYS A 20 -35.96 0.94 -20.05
N ALA A 21 -35.57 0.00 -20.92
CA ALA A 21 -34.28 -0.68 -20.85
C ALA A 21 -33.12 0.29 -21.11
N ALA A 22 -33.25 1.17 -22.11
CA ALA A 22 -32.24 2.18 -22.43
C ALA A 22 -31.97 3.16 -21.29
N LYS A 23 -33.01 3.58 -20.54
CA LYS A 23 -32.86 4.53 -19.42
C LYS A 23 -32.21 3.89 -18.19
N LYS A 24 -32.34 2.57 -17.99
CA LYS A 24 -31.67 1.84 -16.91
C LYS A 24 -30.19 1.65 -17.20
N GLN A 25 -29.85 1.27 -18.43
CA GLN A 25 -28.45 1.13 -18.87
C GLN A 25 -27.68 2.45 -18.82
N ALA A 26 -28.31 3.58 -19.17
CA ALA A 26 -27.69 4.90 -19.05
C ALA A 26 -27.36 5.29 -17.59
N LYS A 27 -28.20 4.88 -16.63
CA LYS A 27 -27.99 5.19 -15.20
C LYS A 27 -26.93 4.30 -14.55
N ASP A 28 -26.82 3.05 -14.98
CA ASP A 28 -25.77 2.13 -14.53
C ASP A 28 -24.40 2.48 -15.14
N ALA A 29 -24.36 2.91 -16.40
CA ALA A 29 -23.14 3.42 -17.04
C ALA A 29 -22.60 4.68 -16.33
N ALA A 30 -23.47 5.61 -15.93
CA ALA A 30 -23.08 6.82 -15.22
C ALA A 30 -22.54 6.55 -13.79
N LYS A 31 -23.08 5.53 -13.10
CA LYS A 31 -22.57 5.11 -11.78
C LYS A 31 -21.24 4.37 -11.88
N ALA A 32 -21.05 3.57 -12.93
CA ALA A 32 -19.80 2.88 -13.20
C ALA A 32 -18.68 3.89 -13.57
N ALA A 33 -18.99 4.91 -14.37
CA ALA A 33 -18.04 5.97 -14.71
C ALA A 33 -17.61 6.77 -13.48
N LYS A 34 -18.54 7.19 -12.61
CA LYS A 34 -18.19 7.90 -11.36
C LYS A 34 -17.38 7.05 -10.38
N LYS A 35 -17.63 5.73 -10.31
CA LYS A 35 -16.84 4.82 -9.46
C LYS A 35 -15.43 4.58 -10.03
N ALA A 36 -15.27 4.56 -11.35
CA ALA A 36 -13.97 4.45 -12.00
C ALA A 36 -13.15 5.73 -11.85
N GLU A 37 -13.77 6.89 -11.98
CA GLU A 37 -13.11 8.20 -11.84
C GLU A 37 -12.65 8.45 -10.39
N HIS A 38 -13.48 8.10 -9.40
CA HIS A 38 -13.09 8.20 -7.99
C HIS A 38 -12.01 7.17 -7.58
N ARG A 39 -11.93 6.03 -8.26
CA ARG A 39 -10.86 5.03 -8.05
C ARG A 39 -9.55 5.46 -8.73
N ALA A 40 -9.62 6.14 -9.86
CA ALA A 40 -8.46 6.69 -10.56
C ALA A 40 -7.88 7.94 -9.86
N ALA A 41 -8.73 8.79 -9.28
CA ALA A 41 -8.28 9.95 -8.49
C ALA A 41 -7.61 9.54 -7.18
N ALA A 42 -8.14 8.54 -6.47
CA ALA A 42 -7.53 8.01 -5.26
C ALA A 42 -6.22 7.26 -5.53
N GLY A 43 -6.14 6.53 -6.65
CA GLY A 43 -4.89 5.85 -7.05
C GLY A 43 -3.79 6.81 -7.50
N LYS A 44 -4.15 7.91 -8.19
CA LYS A 44 -3.16 8.90 -8.66
C LYS A 44 -2.70 9.88 -7.59
N GLN A 45 -3.46 10.14 -6.53
CA GLN A 45 -2.97 10.98 -5.42
C GLN A 45 -1.97 10.26 -4.51
N GLU A 46 -1.97 8.93 -4.46
CA GLU A 46 -0.91 8.19 -3.76
C GLU A 46 0.35 8.01 -4.63
N ASP A 47 0.19 7.90 -5.95
CA ASP A 47 1.29 7.65 -6.89
C ASP A 47 2.03 8.94 -7.35
N VAL A 48 1.41 10.12 -7.25
CA VAL A 48 2.03 11.39 -7.70
C VAL A 48 2.80 12.12 -6.58
N GLN A 49 2.80 11.57 -5.35
CA GLN A 49 3.76 11.96 -4.31
C GLN A 49 4.98 11.00 -4.27
N GLU A 50 5.25 10.25 -5.36
CA GLU A 50 6.33 9.25 -5.40
C GLU A 50 7.75 9.79 -5.61
N GLU A 51 7.96 11.10 -5.73
CA GLU A 51 9.32 11.66 -5.91
C GLU A 51 9.61 12.82 -4.94
N SER A 52 9.13 12.71 -3.69
CA SER A 52 9.73 13.51 -2.62
C SER A 52 11.13 12.98 -2.36
N GLU A 53 12.15 13.85 -2.39
CA GLU A 53 13.54 13.52 -2.04
C GLU A 53 13.60 12.58 -0.83
N ASP A 54 14.28 11.45 -1.01
CA ASP A 54 14.50 10.50 0.06
C ASP A 54 15.54 11.05 1.05
N TYR A 55 15.06 11.79 2.04
CA TYR A 55 15.88 12.31 3.13
C TYR A 55 16.44 11.21 4.07
N SER A 56 16.05 9.94 3.85
CA SER A 56 16.60 8.78 4.55
C SER A 56 17.57 7.96 3.71
N ALA A 57 17.94 8.44 2.51
CA ALA A 57 18.90 7.77 1.66
C ALA A 57 20.21 7.51 2.43
N GLY A 58 20.68 6.26 2.39
CA GLY A 58 21.87 5.81 3.12
C GLY A 58 21.64 5.33 4.56
N LYS A 59 20.43 5.49 5.12
CA LYS A 59 20.06 4.94 6.46
C LYS A 59 19.42 3.55 6.40
N TYR A 60 19.06 3.11 5.19
CA TYR A 60 18.46 1.81 4.94
C TYR A 60 18.94 1.26 3.60
N GLY A 61 18.77 -0.05 3.38
CA GLY A 61 19.16 -0.72 2.15
C GLY A 61 19.81 -2.08 2.40
N GLN A 62 20.29 -2.68 1.32
CA GLN A 62 21.04 -3.93 1.41
C GLN A 62 22.53 -3.62 1.57
N PRO A 63 23.14 -3.97 2.72
CA PRO A 63 24.57 -3.75 2.92
C PRO A 63 25.39 -4.64 1.98
N VAL A 64 26.58 -4.18 1.61
CA VAL A 64 27.57 -5.01 0.92
C VAL A 64 27.98 -6.20 1.77
N MET A 65 28.49 -7.26 1.12
CA MET A 65 28.97 -8.44 1.80
C MET A 65 30.04 -8.05 2.84
N ILE A 66 29.85 -8.49 4.08
CA ILE A 66 30.78 -8.20 5.17
C ILE A 66 32.06 -9.01 4.95
N GLN A 67 33.13 -8.35 4.54
CA GLN A 67 34.44 -8.95 4.28
C GLN A 67 35.53 -8.48 5.27
N SER A 68 35.14 -7.90 6.41
CA SER A 68 36.06 -7.34 7.42
C SER A 68 37.03 -6.26 6.91
N ALA A 69 36.71 -5.61 5.79
CA ALA A 69 37.54 -4.55 5.21
C ALA A 69 37.56 -3.27 6.07
N GLU A 70 36.43 -2.94 6.71
CA GLU A 70 36.28 -1.80 7.61
C GLU A 70 35.90 -2.30 9.01
N LYS A 71 36.66 -1.85 10.02
CA LYS A 71 36.31 -2.06 11.43
C LYS A 71 35.50 -0.85 11.87
N PHE A 72 34.28 -1.06 12.32
CA PHE A 72 33.44 -0.03 12.93
C PHE A 72 33.49 -0.17 14.46
N PRO A 73 34.49 0.42 15.14
CA PRO A 73 34.61 0.31 16.60
C PRO A 73 33.43 0.95 17.33
N ASP A 74 32.77 1.92 16.71
CA ASP A 74 31.67 2.69 17.33
C ASP A 74 30.32 1.95 17.30
N ARG A 75 30.24 0.78 16.65
CA ARG A 75 29.00 -0.01 16.56
C ARG A 75 29.00 -1.12 17.61
N SER A 76 28.61 -0.77 18.84
CA SER A 76 28.36 -1.75 19.90
C SER A 76 26.98 -2.40 19.74
N PHE A 77 26.95 -3.67 19.34
CA PHE A 77 25.70 -4.43 19.25
C PHE A 77 25.23 -4.86 20.64
N VAL A 78 23.99 -4.53 20.96
CA VAL A 78 23.30 -4.95 22.18
C VAL A 78 22.37 -6.11 21.85
N ASP A 79 22.36 -7.12 22.71
CA ASP A 79 21.47 -8.26 22.59
C ASP A 79 20.03 -7.88 22.92
N VAL A 80 19.08 -8.53 22.25
CA VAL A 80 17.64 -8.29 22.45
C VAL A 80 17.22 -8.50 23.91
N SER A 81 17.83 -9.45 24.62
CA SER A 81 17.59 -9.72 26.05
C SER A 81 18.01 -8.56 26.98
N GLN A 82 18.97 -7.74 26.54
CA GLN A 82 19.52 -6.62 27.34
C GLN A 82 18.81 -5.29 27.06
N LEU A 83 17.92 -5.24 26.07
CA LEU A 83 17.18 -4.03 25.72
C LEU A 83 16.33 -3.48 26.87
N ILE A 84 15.82 -4.37 27.74
CA ILE A 84 15.04 -3.98 28.92
C ILE A 84 15.83 -3.06 29.87
N ARG A 85 17.17 -3.21 29.92
CA ARG A 85 18.04 -2.39 30.77
C ARG A 85 18.50 -1.10 30.09
N SER A 86 18.23 -0.97 28.80
CA SER A 86 18.73 0.13 27.94
C SER A 86 17.63 1.13 27.58
N VAL A 87 16.46 1.04 28.21
CA VAL A 87 15.23 1.76 27.82
C VAL A 87 15.35 3.28 27.94
N ASP A 88 16.25 3.80 28.79
CA ASP A 88 16.23 5.22 29.18
C ASP A 88 17.47 6.04 28.80
N MET A 89 18.48 5.49 28.12
CA MET A 89 19.81 6.15 28.10
C MET A 89 20.43 6.43 26.73
N GLU A 90 20.24 5.60 25.69
CA GLU A 90 20.95 5.84 24.41
C GLU A 90 20.38 5.10 23.20
N PRO A 91 20.52 5.62 21.96
CA PRO A 91 20.33 4.83 20.75
C PRO A 91 21.32 3.66 20.69
N VAL A 92 20.80 2.44 20.63
CA VAL A 92 21.59 1.21 20.59
C VAL A 92 21.57 0.55 19.21
N TRP A 93 22.64 -0.15 18.87
CA TRP A 93 22.68 -1.01 17.70
C TRP A 93 22.18 -2.40 18.06
N VAL A 94 21.24 -2.95 17.28
CA VAL A 94 20.71 -4.30 17.49
C VAL A 94 20.85 -5.10 16.21
N ARG A 95 21.24 -6.37 16.34
CA ARG A 95 21.28 -7.33 15.24
C ARG A 95 20.38 -8.50 15.55
N GLY A 96 19.55 -8.89 14.59
CA GLY A 96 18.66 -10.04 14.73
C GLY A 96 18.04 -10.43 13.41
N ARG A 97 17.16 -11.43 13.44
CA ARG A 97 16.38 -11.88 12.30
C ARG A 97 15.00 -11.23 12.35
N VAL A 98 14.52 -10.74 11.22
CA VAL A 98 13.11 -10.32 11.09
C VAL A 98 12.24 -11.58 11.15
N HIS A 99 11.40 -11.68 12.17
CA HIS A 99 10.49 -12.81 12.36
C HIS A 99 9.18 -12.61 11.60
N THR A 100 8.62 -11.41 11.69
CA THR A 100 7.45 -10.97 10.92
C THR A 100 7.55 -9.46 10.67
N SER A 101 7.05 -9.01 9.54
CA SER A 101 6.94 -7.62 9.15
C SER A 101 5.51 -7.34 8.70
N ARG A 102 4.98 -6.17 9.06
CA ARG A 102 3.70 -5.67 8.57
C ARG A 102 3.74 -4.15 8.43
N SER A 103 3.44 -3.65 7.23
CA SER A 103 3.22 -2.23 6.97
C SER A 103 1.75 -1.86 7.14
N LYS A 104 1.49 -0.73 7.80
CA LYS A 104 0.16 -0.11 7.91
C LYS A 104 0.29 1.40 7.66
N GLY A 105 -0.05 1.83 6.45
CA GLY A 105 0.01 3.24 6.05
C GLY A 105 1.42 3.81 6.18
N LYS A 106 1.60 4.78 7.08
CA LYS A 106 2.90 5.46 7.33
C LYS A 106 3.75 4.80 8.42
N GLN A 107 3.41 3.59 8.85
CA GLN A 107 4.11 2.85 9.89
C GLN A 107 4.40 1.42 9.45
N CYS A 108 5.54 0.88 9.85
CA CYS A 108 5.88 -0.52 9.75
C CYS A 108 6.14 -1.10 11.15
N PHE A 109 5.55 -2.25 11.42
CA PHE A 109 5.78 -3.03 12.63
C PHE A 109 6.56 -4.27 12.25
N LEU A 110 7.70 -4.47 12.90
CA LEU A 110 8.53 -5.63 12.68
C LEU A 110 8.91 -6.25 14.01
N ILE A 111 8.90 -7.58 14.05
CA ILE A 111 9.34 -8.34 15.21
C ILE A 111 10.77 -8.80 14.92
N LEU A 112 11.72 -8.29 15.69
CA LEU A 112 13.10 -8.72 15.63
C LEU A 112 13.29 -9.88 16.63
N ARG A 113 13.88 -10.98 16.16
CA ARG A 113 14.16 -12.18 16.95
C ARG A 113 15.65 -12.45 17.00
N LEU A 114 16.17 -12.66 18.20
CA LEU A 114 17.52 -13.13 18.45
C LEU A 114 17.45 -14.32 19.41
N HIS A 115 17.86 -15.50 18.94
CA HIS A 115 17.67 -16.77 19.66
C HIS A 115 16.21 -17.00 20.10
N ARG A 116 15.94 -16.92 21.41
CA ARG A 116 14.62 -17.09 22.04
C ARG A 116 13.91 -15.76 22.32
N ASP A 117 14.64 -14.66 22.31
CA ASP A 117 14.14 -13.35 22.67
C ASP A 117 13.59 -12.64 21.44
N THR A 118 12.48 -11.93 21.64
CA THR A 118 11.82 -11.13 20.61
C THR A 118 11.54 -9.73 21.12
N VAL A 119 11.62 -8.76 20.22
CA VAL A 119 11.25 -7.38 20.49
C VAL A 119 10.41 -6.84 19.34
N GLN A 120 9.41 -6.05 19.67
CA GLN A 120 8.62 -5.34 18.68
C GLN A 120 9.30 -4.01 18.38
N CYS A 121 9.59 -3.76 17.10
CA CYS A 121 10.09 -2.49 16.62
C CYS A 121 9.02 -1.81 15.76
N VAL A 122 9.02 -0.47 15.80
CA VAL A 122 8.12 0.35 15.01
C VAL A 122 8.95 1.36 14.22
N ILE A 123 8.76 1.38 12.92
CA ILE A 123 9.34 2.37 12.01
C ILE A 123 8.20 3.25 11.54
N ALA A 124 8.26 4.55 11.81
CA ALA A 124 7.23 5.51 11.45
C ALA A 124 7.86 6.67 10.67
N VAL A 125 7.13 7.20 9.69
CA VAL A 125 7.57 8.39 8.95
C VAL A 125 7.69 9.57 9.91
N ASN A 126 8.89 10.16 9.96
CA ASN A 126 9.22 11.37 10.74
C ASN A 126 10.21 12.22 9.93
N ASP A 127 10.80 13.26 10.51
CA ASP A 127 11.77 14.14 9.81
C ASP A 127 13.07 13.43 9.37
N VAL A 128 13.33 12.22 9.90
CA VAL A 128 14.56 11.43 9.69
C VAL A 128 14.32 10.17 8.85
N VAL A 129 13.10 9.61 8.89
CA VAL A 129 12.60 8.37 8.29
C VAL A 129 11.56 8.68 7.22
N SER A 130 11.87 8.38 5.97
CA SER A 130 11.06 8.63 4.79
C SER A 130 10.00 7.54 4.56
N LYS A 131 9.02 7.85 3.72
CA LYS A 131 8.04 6.86 3.26
C LYS A 131 8.72 5.69 2.54
N GLN A 132 9.81 5.94 1.83
CA GLN A 132 10.57 4.92 1.11
C GLN A 132 11.26 3.95 2.08
N MET A 133 11.79 4.44 3.22
CA MET A 133 12.33 3.59 4.28
C MET A 133 11.25 2.69 4.91
N VAL A 134 10.04 3.20 5.13
CA VAL A 134 8.91 2.40 5.63
C VAL A 134 8.48 1.34 4.60
N LYS A 135 8.44 1.69 3.32
CA LYS A 135 8.15 0.76 2.20
C LYS A 135 9.21 -0.33 2.04
N PHE A 136 10.48 -0.01 2.27
CA PHE A 136 11.58 -0.99 2.25
C PHE A 136 11.50 -1.97 3.43
N SER A 137 11.06 -1.49 4.59
CA SER A 137 11.06 -2.28 5.82
C SER A 137 9.84 -3.20 5.98
N GLY A 138 8.73 -2.83 5.32
CA GLY A 138 7.43 -3.51 5.37
C GLY A 138 7.36 -4.71 4.46
#